data_AF-A0A178ML39-F1
#
_entry.id   AF-A0A178ML39-F1
#
_cell.length_a   1.000
_cell.length_b   1.000
_cell.length_c   1.000
_cell.angle_alpha   90.00
_cell.angle_beta   90.00
_cell.angle_gamma   90.00
#
_symmetry.space_group_name_H-M   'P 1'
#
loop_
_entity.id
_entity.type
_entity.pdbx_description
1 polymer ?
#
loop_
_entity_poly.entity_id
_entity_poly.type
_entity_poly.pdbx_seq_one_letter_code
_entity_poly.pdbx_strand_id
1 'polypeptide(L)'
;MDRPHPRQPAELSADPFSAAFNRGIALKSQGRLDEAAAAYRQAIALCPDQPAAYNNLAVILAAQGKTADAIAHYQHVLKLAPDHRSAHGNLGLALKAQGRLAEAVSCYRRALEIDPDDIGVLNNLGAALQDQARTEEAIVHLRRAVELAPHHTQALYNLGNALSDAGNLDEALACYARAVAAEPSFTLARGRWAHLMRHACDWSDDGEQEAAVLALARDADLGISPFGLVATQASLQDIRLCAERWGRQYRQKAVFVHRPPTAAKDKIRIGYLSADLHRHATAFLMAELFERHDRARFETHAFSYGPDDGSLMRKRLTRAFDSFIDIRAASPRQAARVIHDFKIDILVDLKGYTQHARPGILAFRPAPVQVNYLGYPGTMGAASPTTSSVTDGSRRWCTNPITAKRSFSFPIATSRTTAAGPSRRKTRGDRPVVCRRTASSIVASIKAISCRARCFSAG
;
A
#
# COMPACT_ATOMS: atom_id res chain seq x y z
N MET A 1 9.47 -76.89 30.66
CA MET A 1 9.84 -75.93 29.60
C MET A 1 8.59 -75.14 29.26
N ASP A 2 8.36 -74.02 29.95
CA ASP A 2 7.33 -73.06 29.55
C ASP A 2 8.00 -71.86 28.91
N ARG A 3 7.70 -71.63 27.63
CA ARG A 3 8.16 -70.44 26.90
C ARG A 3 7.28 -69.26 27.29
N PRO A 4 7.85 -68.09 27.62
CA PRO A 4 7.04 -66.90 27.83
C PRO A 4 6.52 -66.37 26.48
N HIS A 5 5.23 -66.00 26.47
CA HIS A 5 4.59 -65.32 25.35
C HIS A 5 5.31 -64.01 24.97
N PRO A 6 5.38 -63.65 23.68
CA PRO A 6 5.90 -62.36 23.27
C PRO A 6 4.94 -61.25 23.72
N ARG A 7 5.46 -60.25 24.44
CA ARG A 7 4.74 -59.00 24.72
C ARG A 7 4.39 -58.35 23.38
N GLN A 8 3.10 -58.07 23.17
CA GLN A 8 2.65 -57.23 22.05
C GLN A 8 3.38 -55.88 22.08
N PRO A 9 3.75 -55.32 20.93
CA PRO A 9 4.32 -53.98 20.87
C PRO A 9 3.25 -52.98 21.33
N ALA A 10 3.58 -52.14 22.31
CA ALA A 10 2.71 -51.05 22.75
C ALA A 10 2.44 -50.13 21.55
N GLU A 11 1.20 -50.09 21.08
CA GLU A 11 0.73 -49.05 20.17
C GLU A 11 0.93 -47.69 20.86
N LEU A 12 1.87 -46.90 20.35
CA LEU A 12 1.97 -45.48 20.66
C LEU A 12 0.75 -44.77 20.06
N SER A 13 -0.41 -44.86 20.71
CA SER A 13 -1.54 -44.00 20.36
C SER A 13 -1.15 -42.57 20.73
N ALA A 14 -0.80 -41.76 19.73
CA ALA A 14 -0.55 -40.34 19.95
C ALA A 14 -1.77 -39.73 20.64
N ASP A 15 -1.54 -38.99 21.73
CA ASP A 15 -2.61 -38.28 22.44
C ASP A 15 -3.48 -37.48 21.44
N PRO A 16 -4.82 -37.44 21.61
CA PRO A 16 -5.71 -36.77 20.67
C PRO A 16 -5.31 -35.32 20.35
N PHE A 17 -4.78 -34.57 21.32
CA PHE A 17 -4.26 -33.22 21.09
C PHE A 17 -3.05 -33.26 20.14
N SER A 18 -2.06 -34.09 20.45
CA SER A 18 -0.82 -34.26 19.67
C SER A 18 -1.11 -34.69 18.23
N ALA A 19 -2.10 -35.58 18.03
CA ALA A 19 -2.57 -35.99 16.71
C ALA A 19 -3.19 -34.83 15.93
N ALA A 20 -4.10 -34.06 16.54
CA ALA A 20 -4.73 -32.90 15.92
C ALA A 20 -3.71 -31.78 15.61
N PHE A 21 -2.79 -31.53 16.53
CA PHE A 21 -1.73 -30.53 16.39
C PHE A 21 -0.75 -30.89 15.25
N ASN A 22 -0.26 -32.13 15.22
CA ASN A 22 0.65 -32.62 14.18
C ASN A 22 -0.03 -32.67 12.81
N ARG A 23 -1.33 -33.01 12.77
CA ARG A 23 -2.14 -32.89 11.54
C ARG A 23 -2.19 -31.44 11.05
N GLY A 24 -2.36 -30.47 11.96
CA GLY A 24 -2.31 -29.05 11.64
C GLY A 24 -0.96 -28.61 11.04
N ILE A 25 0.15 -29.13 11.58
CA ILE A 25 1.50 -28.87 11.04
C ILE A 25 1.63 -29.42 9.62
N ALA A 26 1.28 -30.69 9.42
CA ALA A 26 1.39 -31.36 8.13
C ALA A 26 0.50 -30.71 7.04
N LEU A 27 -0.72 -30.31 7.40
CA LEU A 27 -1.61 -29.61 6.46
C LEU A 27 -1.09 -28.22 6.10
N LYS A 28 -0.49 -27.51 7.07
CA LYS A 28 0.14 -26.21 6.82
C LYS A 28 1.32 -26.34 5.85
N SER A 29 2.19 -27.35 6.02
CA SER A 29 3.32 -27.56 5.11
C SER A 29 2.89 -27.95 3.70
N GLN A 30 1.70 -28.53 3.55
CA GLN A 30 1.06 -28.82 2.24
C GLN A 30 0.33 -27.59 1.65
N GLY A 31 0.31 -26.44 2.32
CA GLY A 31 -0.43 -25.26 1.88
C GLY A 31 -1.96 -25.34 2.05
N ARG A 32 -2.48 -26.39 2.70
CA ARG A 32 -3.92 -26.60 2.96
C ARG A 32 -4.38 -25.82 4.18
N LEU A 33 -4.34 -24.48 4.06
CA LEU A 33 -4.47 -23.56 5.20
C LEU A 33 -5.81 -23.67 5.93
N ASP A 34 -6.93 -23.85 5.23
CA ASP A 34 -8.25 -23.96 5.88
C ASP A 34 -8.37 -25.23 6.72
N GLU A 35 -7.86 -26.35 6.21
CA GLU A 35 -7.86 -27.61 6.93
C GLU A 35 -6.88 -27.60 8.09
N ALA A 36 -5.71 -26.97 7.92
CA ALA A 36 -4.77 -26.76 9.00
C ALA A 36 -5.39 -25.93 10.12
N ALA A 37 -6.12 -24.85 9.79
CA ALA A 37 -6.85 -24.06 10.77
C ALA A 37 -7.93 -24.87 11.49
N ALA A 38 -8.66 -25.75 10.79
CA ALA A 38 -9.63 -26.65 11.42
C ALA A 38 -8.96 -27.62 12.40
N ALA A 39 -7.82 -28.21 12.04
CA ALA A 39 -7.05 -29.10 12.90
C ALA A 39 -6.53 -28.39 14.16
N TYR A 40 -6.02 -27.15 14.04
CA TYR A 40 -5.62 -26.38 15.22
C TYR A 40 -6.79 -25.98 16.12
N ARG A 41 -7.98 -25.69 15.56
CA ARG A 41 -9.20 -25.47 16.38
C ARG A 41 -9.59 -26.73 17.15
N GLN A 42 -9.46 -27.90 16.52
CA GLN A 42 -9.67 -29.18 17.21
C GLN A 42 -8.64 -29.37 18.33
N ALA A 43 -7.36 -29.09 18.09
CA ALA A 43 -6.33 -29.15 19.13
C ALA A 43 -6.65 -28.20 20.30
N ILE A 44 -7.08 -26.96 20.01
CA ILE A 44 -7.52 -25.99 21.04
C ILE A 44 -8.72 -26.50 21.84
N ALA A 45 -9.70 -27.14 21.18
CA ALA A 45 -10.87 -27.70 21.86
C ALA A 45 -10.51 -28.86 22.80
N LEU A 46 -9.47 -29.63 22.45
CA LEU A 46 -8.96 -30.73 23.26
C LEU A 46 -8.10 -30.24 24.43
N CYS A 47 -7.27 -29.22 24.21
CA CYS A 47 -6.37 -28.66 25.21
C CYS A 47 -6.34 -27.12 25.12
N PRO A 48 -7.26 -26.42 25.81
CA PRO A 48 -7.45 -24.97 25.68
C PRO A 48 -6.33 -24.10 26.25
N ASP A 49 -5.42 -24.69 27.03
CA ASP A 49 -4.31 -24.04 27.73
C ASP A 49 -2.98 -24.16 26.96
N GLN A 50 -2.97 -24.73 25.76
CA GLN A 50 -1.76 -24.92 24.96
C GLN A 50 -1.47 -23.74 24.02
N PRO A 51 -0.46 -22.88 24.31
CA PRO A 51 -0.25 -21.64 23.55
C PRO A 51 0.18 -21.89 22.09
N ALA A 52 0.89 -23.00 21.84
CA ALA A 52 1.41 -23.33 20.50
C ALA A 52 0.29 -23.50 19.45
N ALA A 53 -0.85 -24.07 19.84
CA ALA A 53 -1.99 -24.28 18.93
C ALA A 53 -2.62 -22.94 18.53
N TYR A 54 -2.80 -22.02 19.47
CA TYR A 54 -3.26 -20.66 19.19
C TYR A 54 -2.29 -19.87 18.32
N ASN A 55 -0.98 -19.94 18.59
CA ASN A 55 0.03 -19.24 17.79
C ASN A 55 0.01 -19.73 16.33
N ASN A 56 -0.03 -21.05 16.11
CA ASN A 56 -0.08 -21.61 14.76
C ASN A 56 -1.38 -21.29 14.02
N LEU A 57 -2.52 -21.31 14.71
CA LEU A 57 -3.80 -20.85 14.16
C LEU A 57 -3.74 -19.37 13.78
N ALA A 58 -3.20 -18.52 14.65
CA ALA A 58 -3.05 -17.09 14.40
C ALA A 58 -2.17 -16.79 13.19
N VAL A 59 -1.07 -17.52 13.00
CA VAL A 59 -0.22 -17.41 11.80
C VAL A 59 -1.01 -17.72 10.53
N ILE A 60 -1.84 -18.76 10.54
CA ILE A 60 -2.69 -19.12 9.40
C ILE A 60 -3.73 -18.03 9.14
N LEU A 61 -4.41 -17.55 10.18
CA LEU A 61 -5.42 -16.50 10.05
C LEU A 61 -4.81 -15.21 9.48
N ALA A 62 -3.60 -14.84 9.91
CA ALA A 62 -2.86 -13.72 9.36
C ALA A 62 -2.55 -13.92 7.87
N ALA A 63 -2.09 -15.11 7.47
CA ALA A 63 -1.85 -15.45 6.07
C ALA A 63 -3.14 -15.41 5.21
N GLN A 64 -4.29 -15.69 5.81
CA GLN A 64 -5.61 -15.58 5.18
C GLN A 64 -6.17 -14.14 5.16
N GLY A 65 -5.43 -13.15 5.67
CA GLY A 65 -5.90 -11.76 5.79
C GLY A 65 -6.93 -11.52 6.90
N LYS A 66 -7.19 -12.52 7.76
CA LYS A 66 -8.04 -12.41 8.96
C LYS A 66 -7.23 -11.83 10.13
N THR A 67 -6.65 -10.66 9.92
CA THR A 67 -5.68 -10.04 10.83
C THR A 67 -6.26 -9.76 12.23
N ALA A 68 -7.54 -9.38 12.32
CA ALA A 68 -8.19 -9.14 13.61
C ALA A 68 -8.29 -10.42 14.46
N ASP A 69 -8.69 -11.53 13.86
CA ASP A 69 -8.76 -12.83 14.53
C ASP A 69 -7.37 -13.32 14.95
N ALA A 70 -6.37 -13.12 14.08
CA ALA A 70 -4.97 -13.43 14.40
C ALA A 70 -4.48 -12.66 15.63
N ILE A 71 -4.76 -11.35 15.73
CA ILE A 71 -4.42 -10.53 16.89
C ILE A 71 -5.05 -11.08 18.16
N ALA A 72 -6.35 -11.43 18.13
CA ALA A 72 -7.04 -11.97 19.31
C ALA A 72 -6.39 -13.27 19.79
N HIS A 73 -6.00 -14.16 18.86
CA HIS A 73 -5.29 -15.39 19.22
C HIS A 73 -3.87 -15.14 19.74
N TYR A 74 -3.08 -14.23 19.15
CA TYR A 74 -1.77 -13.89 19.72
C TYR A 74 -1.88 -13.28 21.12
N GLN A 75 -2.87 -12.42 21.35
CA GLN A 75 -3.13 -11.88 22.69
C GLN A 75 -3.52 -12.99 23.68
N HIS A 76 -4.24 -14.02 23.22
CA HIS A 76 -4.53 -15.19 24.04
C HIS A 76 -3.27 -16.01 24.37
N VAL A 77 -2.38 -16.22 23.38
CA VAL A 77 -1.06 -16.84 23.62
C VAL A 77 -0.31 -16.10 24.71
N LEU A 78 -0.28 -14.76 24.66
CA LEU A 78 0.43 -13.94 25.65
C LEU A 78 -0.24 -13.88 27.02
N LYS A 79 -1.53 -14.21 27.14
CA LYS A 79 -2.19 -14.41 28.44
C LYS A 79 -1.75 -15.72 29.09
N LEU A 80 -1.57 -16.78 28.29
CA LEU A 80 -1.13 -18.09 28.76
C LEU A 80 0.39 -18.15 28.99
N ALA A 81 1.15 -17.49 28.12
CA ALA A 81 2.61 -17.46 28.13
C ALA A 81 3.12 -16.04 27.84
N PRO A 82 3.27 -15.18 28.88
CA PRO A 82 3.67 -13.78 28.72
C PRO A 82 5.01 -13.56 28.01
N ASP A 83 5.93 -14.53 28.13
CA ASP A 83 7.27 -14.47 27.55
C ASP A 83 7.38 -15.26 26.23
N HIS A 84 6.26 -15.51 25.55
CA HIS A 84 6.27 -16.18 24.25
C HIS A 84 6.79 -15.24 23.15
N ARG A 85 8.10 -15.24 22.93
CA ARG A 85 8.81 -14.39 21.94
C ARG A 85 8.13 -14.32 20.56
N SER A 86 7.85 -15.48 19.94
CA SER A 86 7.26 -15.49 18.59
C SER A 86 5.86 -14.87 18.54
N ALA A 87 5.08 -14.95 19.62
CA ALA A 87 3.76 -14.35 19.68
C ALA A 87 3.85 -12.82 19.78
N HIS A 88 4.80 -12.29 20.55
CA HIS A 88 5.10 -10.85 20.54
C HIS A 88 5.52 -10.37 19.14
N GLY A 89 6.47 -11.06 18.50
CA GLY A 89 6.92 -10.72 17.14
C GLY A 89 5.79 -10.75 16.11
N ASN A 90 4.98 -11.82 16.10
CA ASN A 90 3.88 -11.97 15.16
C ASN A 90 2.71 -11.02 15.44
N LEU A 91 2.42 -10.73 16.71
CA LEU A 91 1.46 -9.71 17.11
C LEU A 91 1.90 -8.33 16.61
N GLY A 92 3.19 -8.00 16.76
CA GLY A 92 3.77 -6.76 16.23
C GLY A 92 3.57 -6.62 14.72
N LEU A 93 3.79 -7.70 13.96
CA LEU A 93 3.55 -7.72 12.50
C LEU A 93 2.08 -7.48 12.16
N ALA A 94 1.17 -8.15 12.86
CA ALA A 94 -0.27 -8.00 12.65
C ALA A 94 -0.77 -6.58 13.00
N LEU A 95 -0.24 -5.99 14.08
CA LEU A 95 -0.55 -4.62 14.50
C LEU A 95 -0.01 -3.58 13.50
N LYS A 96 1.23 -3.77 13.01
CA LYS A 96 1.82 -2.95 11.95
C LYS A 96 0.95 -2.95 10.69
N ALA A 97 0.46 -4.13 10.28
CA ALA A 97 -0.45 -4.26 9.13
C ALA A 97 -1.79 -3.53 9.31
N GLN A 98 -2.24 -3.33 10.56
CA GLN A 98 -3.41 -2.50 10.89
C GLN A 98 -3.09 -1.01 11.09
N GLY A 99 -1.83 -0.58 10.91
CA GLY A 99 -1.40 0.79 11.16
C GLY A 99 -1.25 1.15 12.65
N ARG A 100 -1.35 0.17 13.56
CA ARG A 100 -1.18 0.34 15.02
C ARG A 100 0.29 0.30 15.39
N LEU A 101 1.07 1.24 14.82
CA LEU A 101 2.53 1.23 14.88
C LEU A 101 3.10 1.29 16.30
N ALA A 102 2.49 2.09 17.20
CA ALA A 102 2.99 2.23 18.58
C ALA A 102 2.91 0.92 19.36
N GLU A 103 1.80 0.19 19.21
CA GLU A 103 1.63 -1.11 19.83
C GLU A 103 2.55 -2.15 19.19
N ALA A 104 2.74 -2.10 17.87
CA ALA A 104 3.69 -2.96 17.18
C ALA A 104 5.12 -2.80 17.71
N VAL A 105 5.59 -1.55 17.87
CA VAL A 105 6.90 -1.24 18.47
C VAL A 105 7.02 -1.80 19.88
N SER A 106 5.97 -1.67 20.71
CA SER A 106 5.96 -2.23 22.07
C SER A 106 6.10 -3.76 22.05
N CYS A 107 5.38 -4.45 21.16
CA CYS A 107 5.49 -5.90 21.02
C CYS A 107 6.89 -6.33 20.56
N TYR A 108 7.48 -5.65 19.59
CA TYR A 108 8.84 -5.98 19.14
C TYR A 108 9.89 -5.75 20.23
N ARG A 109 9.78 -4.66 21.00
CA ARG A 109 10.66 -4.42 22.16
C ARG A 109 10.55 -5.54 23.19
N ARG A 110 9.32 -5.98 23.51
CA ARG A 110 9.13 -7.12 24.42
C ARG A 110 9.72 -8.42 23.86
N ALA A 111 9.62 -8.66 22.56
CA ALA A 111 10.28 -9.80 21.93
C ALA A 111 11.82 -9.72 22.04
N LEU A 112 12.41 -8.53 21.92
CA LEU A 112 13.87 -8.32 22.06
C LEU A 112 14.34 -8.34 23.53
N GLU A 113 13.49 -8.04 24.49
CA GLU A 113 13.80 -8.27 25.91
C GLU A 113 13.97 -9.76 26.21
N ILE A 114 13.27 -10.63 25.48
CA ILE A 114 13.36 -12.10 25.61
C ILE A 114 14.54 -12.65 24.80
N ASP A 115 14.73 -12.15 23.58
CA ASP A 115 15.82 -12.55 22.66
C ASP A 115 16.40 -11.32 21.96
N PRO A 116 17.48 -10.73 22.52
CA PRO A 116 18.05 -9.47 22.01
C PRO A 116 18.64 -9.53 20.60
N ASP A 117 19.02 -10.72 20.14
CA ASP A 117 19.73 -10.93 18.87
C ASP A 117 18.82 -11.51 17.77
N ASP A 118 17.50 -11.51 17.94
CA ASP A 118 16.56 -11.89 16.89
C ASP A 118 16.60 -10.86 15.74
N ILE A 119 17.34 -11.22 14.68
CA ILE A 119 17.53 -10.43 13.45
C ILE A 119 16.19 -10.04 12.82
N GLY A 120 15.22 -10.96 12.81
CA GLY A 120 13.90 -10.72 12.21
C GLY A 120 13.12 -9.67 12.98
N VAL A 121 13.14 -9.74 14.31
CA VAL A 121 12.48 -8.76 15.18
C VAL A 121 13.22 -7.41 15.15
N LEU A 122 14.55 -7.38 15.16
CA LEU A 122 15.35 -6.15 15.01
C LEU A 122 15.01 -5.43 13.69
N ASN A 123 14.97 -6.18 12.59
CA ASN A 123 14.57 -5.65 11.28
C ASN A 123 13.14 -5.09 11.27
N ASN A 124 12.19 -5.82 11.87
CA ASN A 124 10.79 -5.40 11.92
C ASN A 124 10.57 -4.18 12.84
N LEU A 125 11.29 -4.11 13.97
CA LEU A 125 11.30 -2.95 14.85
C LEU A 125 11.86 -1.72 14.13
N GLY A 126 13.00 -1.87 13.45
CA GLY A 126 13.59 -0.81 12.64
C GLY A 126 12.63 -0.26 11.60
N ALA A 127 11.98 -1.14 10.82
CA ALA A 127 10.98 -0.74 9.83
C ALA A 127 9.76 -0.04 10.47
N ALA A 128 9.29 -0.51 11.63
CA ALA A 128 8.17 0.14 12.34
C ALA A 128 8.54 1.50 12.94
N LEU A 129 9.77 1.66 13.42
CA LEU A 129 10.31 2.95 13.89
C LEU A 129 10.47 3.95 12.74
N GLN A 130 10.94 3.48 11.58
CA GLN A 130 10.99 4.29 10.36
C GLN A 130 9.59 4.76 9.94
N ASP A 131 8.59 3.88 9.96
CA ASP A 131 7.19 4.25 9.69
C ASP A 131 6.64 5.27 10.71
N GLN A 132 7.24 5.39 11.90
CA GLN A 132 6.96 6.43 12.90
C GLN A 132 7.81 7.69 12.75
N ALA A 133 8.63 7.80 11.70
CA ALA A 133 9.63 8.85 11.51
C ALA A 133 10.67 8.96 12.66
N ARG A 134 10.92 7.85 13.37
CA ARG A 134 11.95 7.73 14.41
C ARG A 134 13.23 7.14 13.79
N THR A 135 13.75 7.84 12.80
CA THR A 135 14.80 7.35 11.89
C THR A 135 16.08 6.96 12.60
N GLU A 136 16.57 7.77 13.55
CA GLU A 136 17.81 7.46 14.28
C GLU A 136 17.71 6.18 15.11
N GLU A 137 16.58 5.97 15.80
CA GLU A 137 16.34 4.74 16.55
C GLU A 137 16.21 3.53 15.61
N ALA A 138 15.60 3.71 14.43
CA ALA A 138 15.52 2.66 13.42
C ALA A 138 16.92 2.22 12.97
N ILE A 139 17.82 3.18 12.71
CA ILE A 139 19.21 2.91 12.28
C ILE A 139 19.94 2.06 13.32
N VAL A 140 19.79 2.33 14.62
CA VAL A 140 20.45 1.55 15.69
C VAL A 140 20.08 0.06 15.61
N HIS A 141 18.78 -0.25 15.56
CA HIS A 141 18.33 -1.64 15.50
C HIS A 141 18.65 -2.32 14.16
N LEU A 142 18.60 -1.58 13.05
CA LEU A 142 18.93 -2.11 11.73
C LEU A 142 20.42 -2.36 11.55
N ARG A 143 21.30 -1.50 12.11
CA ARG A 143 22.74 -1.75 12.16
C ARG A 143 23.04 -3.02 12.94
N ARG A 144 22.43 -3.19 14.12
CA ARG A 144 22.57 -4.44 14.90
C ARG A 144 22.14 -5.68 14.13
N ALA A 145 21.01 -5.62 13.41
CA ALA A 145 20.57 -6.73 12.57
C ALA A 145 21.58 -7.07 11.46
N VAL A 146 22.19 -6.06 10.83
CA VAL A 146 23.22 -6.23 9.79
C VAL A 146 24.56 -6.69 10.37
N GLU A 147 24.91 -6.30 11.60
CA GLU A 147 26.10 -6.82 12.30
C GLU A 147 25.97 -8.31 12.58
N LEU A 148 24.80 -8.74 13.07
CA LEU A 148 24.50 -10.15 13.36
C LEU A 148 24.39 -11.00 12.08
N ALA A 149 23.86 -10.41 11.00
CA ALA A 149 23.74 -11.08 9.70
C ALA A 149 24.13 -10.15 8.54
N PRO A 150 25.43 -10.08 8.18
CA PRO A 150 25.96 -9.15 7.17
C PRO A 150 25.39 -9.26 5.75
N HIS A 151 24.74 -10.39 5.43
CA HIS A 151 24.11 -10.66 4.13
C HIS A 151 22.58 -10.72 4.21
N HIS A 152 21.97 -10.31 5.33
CA HIS A 152 20.51 -10.32 5.46
C HIS A 152 19.89 -9.22 4.58
N THR A 153 19.47 -9.60 3.36
CA THR A 153 19.01 -8.69 2.29
C THR A 153 17.99 -7.66 2.77
N GLN A 154 16.94 -8.10 3.48
CA GLN A 154 15.88 -7.21 3.95
C GLN A 154 16.38 -6.19 5.00
N ALA A 155 17.36 -6.57 5.82
CA ALA A 155 17.90 -5.70 6.87
C ALA A 155 18.84 -4.65 6.26
N LEU A 156 19.66 -5.05 5.29
CA LEU A 156 20.46 -4.14 4.47
C LEU A 156 19.56 -3.13 3.74
N TYR A 157 18.48 -3.60 3.12
CA TYR A 157 17.51 -2.75 2.44
C TYR A 157 16.85 -1.74 3.38
N ASN A 158 16.36 -2.21 4.53
CA ASN A 158 15.71 -1.34 5.51
C ASN A 158 16.71 -0.34 6.13
N LEU A 159 17.94 -0.77 6.41
CA LEU A 159 19.02 0.11 6.86
C LEU A 159 19.32 1.18 5.81
N GLY A 160 19.43 0.80 4.54
CA GLY A 160 19.62 1.73 3.43
C GLY A 160 18.50 2.75 3.31
N ASN A 161 17.24 2.34 3.47
CA ASN A 161 16.12 3.29 3.49
C ASN A 161 16.24 4.27 4.67
N ALA A 162 16.54 3.77 5.88
CA ALA A 162 16.63 4.62 7.08
C ALA A 162 17.81 5.61 6.99
N LEU A 163 18.96 5.17 6.48
CA LEU A 163 20.12 6.03 6.22
C LEU A 163 19.82 7.08 5.15
N SER A 164 19.10 6.70 4.08
CA SER A 164 18.66 7.64 3.05
C SER A 164 17.74 8.72 3.62
N ASP A 165 16.81 8.35 4.50
CA ASP A 165 15.90 9.30 5.17
C ASP A 165 16.66 10.23 6.14
N ALA A 166 17.75 9.75 6.74
CA ALA A 166 18.65 10.56 7.57
C ALA A 166 19.62 11.44 6.77
N GLY A 167 19.70 11.26 5.45
CA GLY A 167 20.63 12.00 4.57
C GLY A 167 22.03 11.39 4.46
N ASN A 168 22.27 10.22 5.05
CA ASN A 168 23.55 9.49 4.97
C ASN A 168 23.61 8.67 3.66
N LEU A 169 23.71 9.38 2.54
CA LEU A 169 23.53 8.80 1.20
C LEU A 169 24.58 7.73 0.85
N ASP A 170 25.85 7.95 1.18
CA ASP A 170 26.94 7.02 0.85
C ASP A 170 26.77 5.67 1.54
N GLU A 171 26.47 5.67 2.85
CA GLU A 171 26.20 4.42 3.59
C GLU A 171 24.93 3.73 3.09
N ALA A 172 23.91 4.51 2.69
CA ALA A 172 22.69 3.96 2.11
C ALA A 172 22.95 3.25 0.77
N LEU A 173 23.73 3.86 -0.12
CA LEU A 173 24.16 3.27 -1.39
C LEU A 173 24.94 1.96 -1.16
N ALA A 174 25.88 1.95 -0.22
CA ALA A 174 26.63 0.75 0.15
C ALA A 174 25.71 -0.37 0.67
N CYS A 175 24.68 -0.04 1.46
CA CYS A 175 23.70 -1.01 1.93
C CYS A 175 22.90 -1.63 0.77
N TYR A 176 22.43 -0.83 -0.18
CA TYR A 176 21.69 -1.36 -1.32
C TYR A 176 22.56 -2.21 -2.24
N ALA A 177 23.80 -1.77 -2.53
CA ALA A 177 24.76 -2.54 -3.30
C ALA A 177 25.02 -3.92 -2.66
N ARG A 178 25.23 -3.97 -1.34
CA ARG A 178 25.38 -5.22 -0.57
C ARG A 178 24.14 -6.09 -0.62
N ALA A 179 22.94 -5.50 -0.53
CA ALA A 179 21.68 -6.25 -0.62
C ALA A 179 21.53 -6.90 -2.00
N VAL A 180 21.82 -6.18 -3.08
CA VAL A 180 21.76 -6.71 -4.45
C VAL A 180 22.85 -7.74 -4.71
N ALA A 181 24.04 -7.58 -4.11
CA ALA A 181 25.11 -8.56 -4.20
C ALA A 181 24.77 -9.87 -3.46
N ALA A 182 24.12 -9.78 -2.30
CA ALA A 182 23.66 -10.95 -1.54
C ALA A 182 22.49 -11.68 -2.22
N GLU A 183 21.56 -10.93 -2.81
CA GLU A 183 20.40 -11.47 -3.50
C GLU A 183 20.07 -10.64 -4.76
N PRO A 184 20.58 -11.03 -5.94
CA PRO A 184 20.35 -10.31 -7.19
C PRO A 184 18.88 -10.23 -7.62
N SER A 185 18.03 -11.16 -7.16
CA SER A 185 16.58 -11.16 -7.39
C SER A 185 15.82 -10.17 -6.48
N PHE A 186 16.48 -9.54 -5.50
CA PHE A 186 15.84 -8.60 -4.58
C PHE A 186 15.64 -7.22 -5.23
N THR A 187 14.62 -7.15 -6.08
CA THR A 187 14.32 -6.00 -6.94
C THR A 187 14.06 -4.69 -6.20
N LEU A 188 13.58 -4.76 -4.95
CA LEU A 188 13.32 -3.58 -4.12
C LEU A 188 14.61 -2.80 -3.84
N ALA A 189 15.71 -3.49 -3.48
CA ALA A 189 17.00 -2.82 -3.27
C ALA A 189 17.57 -2.27 -4.57
N ARG A 190 17.46 -3.02 -5.68
CA ARG A 190 17.94 -2.54 -6.99
C ARG A 190 17.24 -1.25 -7.43
N GLY A 191 15.91 -1.21 -7.29
CA GLY A 191 15.14 0.00 -7.61
C GLY A 191 15.49 1.19 -6.71
N ARG A 192 15.71 0.96 -5.40
CA ARG A 192 16.16 2.02 -4.48
C ARG A 192 17.57 2.49 -4.75
N TRP A 193 18.48 1.58 -5.09
CA TRP A 193 19.86 1.90 -5.42
C TRP A 193 19.94 2.84 -6.61
N ALA A 194 19.37 2.44 -7.75
CA ALA A 194 19.36 3.25 -8.97
C ALA A 194 18.66 4.61 -8.75
N HIS A 195 17.58 4.64 -7.95
CA HIS A 195 16.93 5.90 -7.60
C HIS A 195 17.83 6.82 -6.76
N LEU A 196 18.51 6.27 -5.75
CA LEU A 196 19.35 7.04 -4.85
C LEU A 196 20.62 7.56 -5.55
N MET A 197 21.22 6.77 -6.44
CA MET A 197 22.36 7.21 -7.27
C MET A 197 22.00 8.47 -8.06
N ARG A 198 20.86 8.45 -8.76
CA ARG A 198 20.36 9.63 -9.49
C ARG A 198 20.06 10.82 -8.58
N HIS A 199 19.49 10.58 -7.39
CA HIS A 199 19.23 11.64 -6.42
C HIS A 199 20.52 12.25 -5.86
N ALA A 200 21.57 11.45 -5.70
CA ALA A 200 22.91 11.87 -5.29
C ALA A 200 23.74 12.46 -6.46
N CYS A 201 23.19 12.50 -7.68
CA CYS A 201 23.91 12.86 -8.90
C CYS A 201 25.16 12.00 -9.15
N ASP A 202 25.14 10.74 -8.70
CA ASP A 202 26.15 9.74 -9.01
C ASP A 202 25.77 9.03 -10.33
N TRP A 203 26.56 9.26 -11.36
CA TRP A 203 26.37 8.74 -12.71
C TRP A 203 27.41 7.68 -13.10
N SER A 204 28.26 7.24 -12.16
CA SER A 204 29.39 6.35 -12.42
C SER A 204 28.98 5.04 -13.10
N ASP A 205 27.87 4.43 -12.66
CA ASP A 205 27.32 3.18 -13.20
C ASP A 205 25.90 3.35 -13.79
N ASP A 206 25.50 4.56 -14.20
CA ASP A 206 24.11 4.84 -14.61
C ASP A 206 23.62 3.92 -15.74
N GLY A 207 24.45 3.65 -16.75
CA GLY A 207 24.09 2.77 -17.86
C GLY A 207 23.79 1.33 -17.46
N GLU A 208 24.57 0.76 -16.53
CA GLU A 208 24.36 -0.60 -16.03
C GLU A 208 23.12 -0.68 -15.14
N GLN A 209 22.99 0.27 -14.20
CA GLN A 209 21.84 0.33 -13.29
C GLN A 209 20.53 0.57 -14.05
N GLU A 210 20.57 1.43 -15.05
CA GLU A 210 19.44 1.70 -15.95
C GLU A 210 19.04 0.44 -16.72
N ALA A 211 19.99 -0.23 -17.36
CA ALA A 211 19.72 -1.48 -18.08
C ALA A 211 19.14 -2.56 -17.14
N ALA A 212 19.66 -2.68 -15.92
CA ALA A 212 19.18 -3.63 -14.93
C ALA A 212 17.75 -3.32 -14.46
N VAL A 213 17.42 -2.04 -14.22
CA VAL A 213 16.06 -1.62 -13.85
C VAL A 213 15.07 -1.82 -15.00
N LEU A 214 15.47 -1.54 -16.25
CA LEU A 214 14.63 -1.76 -17.43
C LEU A 214 14.39 -3.25 -17.68
N ALA A 215 15.38 -4.11 -17.44
CA ALA A 215 15.21 -5.55 -17.50
C ALA A 215 14.16 -6.05 -16.50
N LEU A 216 14.19 -5.56 -15.25
CA LEU A 216 13.17 -5.87 -14.25
C LEU A 216 11.76 -5.43 -14.68
N ALA A 217 11.62 -4.27 -15.34
CA ALA A 217 10.31 -3.83 -15.83
C ALA A 217 9.72 -4.78 -16.90
N ARG A 218 10.58 -5.48 -17.65
CA ARG A 218 10.21 -6.39 -18.74
C ARG A 218 10.03 -7.83 -18.26
N ASP A 219 10.71 -8.20 -17.19
CA ASP A 219 10.56 -9.48 -16.51
C ASP A 219 9.16 -9.62 -15.86
N ALA A 220 8.51 -10.77 -16.09
CA ALA A 220 7.17 -11.03 -15.57
C ALA A 220 7.18 -11.54 -14.12
N ASP A 221 8.28 -12.16 -13.71
CA ASP A 221 8.45 -12.81 -12.41
C ASP A 221 9.16 -11.87 -11.43
N LEU A 222 10.06 -11.02 -11.93
CA LEU A 222 10.81 -10.04 -11.15
C LEU A 222 10.19 -8.64 -11.29
N GLY A 223 9.35 -8.22 -10.33
CA GLY A 223 8.66 -6.93 -10.39
C GLY A 223 9.47 -5.75 -9.85
N ILE A 224 9.34 -4.57 -10.45
CA ILE A 224 9.80 -3.28 -9.88
C ILE A 224 8.62 -2.35 -9.60
N SER A 225 8.75 -1.46 -8.62
CA SER A 225 7.74 -0.42 -8.37
C SER A 225 7.60 0.52 -9.58
N PRO A 226 6.37 0.79 -10.05
CA PRO A 226 6.12 1.75 -11.12
C PRO A 226 6.68 3.15 -10.85
N PHE A 227 6.72 3.59 -9.58
CA PHE A 227 7.28 4.89 -9.22
C PHE A 227 8.81 4.96 -9.38
N GLY A 228 9.52 3.83 -9.20
CA GLY A 228 10.96 3.78 -9.49
C GLY A 228 11.25 3.88 -10.99
N LEU A 229 10.32 3.40 -11.82
CA LEU A 229 10.47 3.32 -13.27
C LEU A 229 10.15 4.65 -13.99
N VAL A 230 9.28 5.51 -13.45
CA VAL A 230 8.94 6.79 -14.11
C VAL A 230 10.11 7.78 -14.20
N ALA A 231 11.15 7.57 -13.39
CA ALA A 231 12.36 8.39 -13.39
C ALA A 231 13.46 7.85 -14.31
N THR A 232 13.17 6.80 -15.09
CA THR A 232 14.13 6.14 -15.98
C THR A 232 13.81 6.46 -17.45
N GLN A 233 14.65 6.00 -18.37
CA GLN A 233 14.45 6.01 -19.82
C GLN A 233 13.50 4.91 -20.30
N ALA A 234 12.66 4.36 -19.40
CA ALA A 234 11.68 3.34 -19.74
C ALA A 234 10.76 3.82 -20.86
N SER A 235 10.53 2.95 -21.83
CA SER A 235 9.53 3.22 -22.85
C SER A 235 8.14 3.33 -22.20
N LEU A 236 7.21 4.02 -22.86
CA LEU A 236 5.84 4.09 -22.36
C LEU A 236 5.17 2.71 -22.28
N GLN A 237 5.62 1.76 -23.11
CA GLN A 237 5.19 0.37 -23.05
C GLN A 237 5.71 -0.33 -21.78
N ASP A 238 6.99 -0.13 -21.44
CA ASP A 238 7.57 -0.65 -20.20
C ASP A 238 6.84 -0.09 -18.97
N ILE A 239 6.59 1.23 -18.93
CA ILE A 239 5.84 1.87 -17.83
C ILE A 239 4.42 1.29 -17.71
N ARG A 240 3.73 1.10 -18.83
CA ARG A 240 2.38 0.52 -18.84
C ARG A 240 2.39 -0.93 -18.33
N LEU A 241 3.30 -1.76 -18.85
CA LEU A 241 3.40 -3.18 -18.49
C LEU A 241 3.74 -3.37 -17.02
N CYS A 242 4.71 -2.59 -16.52
CA CYS A 242 5.08 -2.54 -15.11
C CYS A 242 3.87 -2.18 -14.24
N ALA A 243 3.14 -1.12 -14.57
CA ALA A 243 1.94 -0.73 -13.83
C ALA A 243 0.82 -1.78 -13.88
N GLU A 244 0.61 -2.43 -15.04
CA GLU A 244 -0.40 -3.49 -15.20
C GLU A 244 -0.08 -4.71 -14.35
N ARG A 245 1.19 -5.12 -14.30
CA ARG A 245 1.68 -6.24 -13.47
C ARG A 245 1.62 -5.89 -11.99
N TRP A 246 2.14 -4.73 -11.61
CA TRP A 246 2.11 -4.23 -10.23
C TRP A 246 0.67 -4.09 -9.73
N GLY A 247 -0.26 -3.65 -10.58
CA GLY A 247 -1.68 -3.54 -10.25
C GLY A 247 -2.37 -4.88 -9.95
N ARG A 248 -1.84 -6.01 -10.44
CA ARG A 248 -2.48 -7.34 -10.26
C ARG A 248 -2.58 -7.73 -8.79
N GLN A 249 -1.60 -7.36 -7.97
CA GLN A 249 -1.58 -7.67 -6.54
C GLN A 249 -2.74 -7.03 -5.77
N TYR A 250 -3.34 -5.97 -6.33
CA TYR A 250 -4.46 -5.26 -5.71
C TYR A 250 -5.81 -5.69 -6.26
N ARG A 251 -5.89 -6.62 -7.23
CA ARG A 251 -7.16 -7.00 -7.85
C ARG A 251 -8.16 -7.47 -6.80
N GLN A 252 -9.34 -6.86 -6.81
CA GLN A 252 -10.46 -7.23 -5.97
C GLN A 252 -11.69 -7.45 -6.85
N LYS A 253 -12.59 -8.33 -6.41
CA LYS A 253 -13.94 -8.39 -6.99
C LYS A 253 -14.65 -7.08 -6.65
N ALA A 254 -15.33 -6.48 -7.63
CA ALA A 254 -16.20 -5.34 -7.37
C ALA A 254 -17.36 -5.80 -6.46
N VAL A 255 -17.55 -5.11 -5.34
CA VAL A 255 -18.54 -5.49 -4.30
C VAL A 255 -19.63 -4.46 -4.07
N PHE A 256 -19.56 -3.31 -4.76
CA PHE A 256 -20.49 -2.20 -4.56
C PHE A 256 -21.39 -2.00 -5.78
N VAL A 257 -22.67 -1.74 -5.51
CA VAL A 257 -23.66 -1.39 -6.54
C VAL A 257 -23.76 0.13 -6.58
N HIS A 258 -23.43 0.73 -7.72
CA HIS A 258 -23.48 2.18 -7.88
C HIS A 258 -24.88 2.64 -8.28
N ARG A 259 -25.34 3.73 -7.66
CA ARG A 259 -26.53 4.45 -8.13
C ARG A 259 -26.24 5.01 -9.53
N PRO A 260 -27.18 4.94 -10.48
CA PRO A 260 -27.06 5.70 -11.71
C PRO A 260 -27.06 7.21 -11.40
N PRO A 261 -26.31 8.04 -12.15
CA PRO A 261 -26.39 9.49 -12.00
C PRO A 261 -27.84 9.93 -12.21
N THR A 262 -28.48 10.55 -11.21
CA THR A 262 -29.84 11.05 -11.36
C THR A 262 -29.84 12.35 -12.15
N ALA A 263 -30.82 12.53 -13.04
CA ALA A 263 -30.93 13.69 -13.93
C ALA A 263 -31.36 14.99 -13.21
N ALA A 264 -31.73 14.94 -11.93
CA ALA A 264 -32.31 16.05 -11.19
C ALA A 264 -31.34 16.61 -10.14
N LYS A 265 -31.14 17.95 -10.18
CA LYS A 265 -30.71 18.94 -9.15
C LYS A 265 -29.69 18.58 -8.04
N ASP A 266 -29.16 17.38 -7.97
CA ASP A 266 -28.17 16.96 -6.98
C ASP A 266 -26.77 17.48 -7.35
N LYS A 267 -26.01 17.92 -6.35
CA LYS A 267 -24.59 18.26 -6.52
C LYS A 267 -23.81 16.99 -6.87
N ILE A 268 -22.76 17.14 -7.69
CA ILE A 268 -21.83 16.05 -7.95
C ILE A 268 -20.92 15.88 -6.74
N ARG A 269 -20.88 14.68 -6.17
CA ARG A 269 -20.03 14.35 -5.01
C ARG A 269 -18.65 13.91 -5.45
N ILE A 270 -17.64 14.69 -5.07
CA ILE A 270 -16.23 14.43 -5.38
C ILE A 270 -15.52 13.98 -4.10
N GLY A 271 -14.96 12.77 -4.13
CA GLY A 271 -14.09 12.26 -3.07
C GLY A 271 -12.63 12.45 -3.45
N TYR A 272 -11.80 12.98 -2.56
CA TYR A 272 -10.35 13.04 -2.69
C TYR A 272 -9.69 12.08 -1.72
N LEU A 273 -8.96 11.09 -2.24
CA LEU A 273 -8.33 10.02 -1.49
C LEU A 273 -6.81 10.23 -1.46
N SER A 274 -6.23 10.43 -0.27
CA SER A 274 -4.78 10.62 -0.17
C SER A 274 -4.24 10.44 1.25
N ALA A 275 -2.98 10.01 1.35
CA ALA A 275 -2.22 10.16 2.60
C ALA A 275 -1.68 11.60 2.76
N ASP A 276 -1.61 12.40 1.70
CA ASP A 276 -0.83 13.64 1.70
C ASP A 276 -1.63 14.88 2.08
N LEU A 277 -2.78 14.69 2.73
CA LEU A 277 -3.64 15.80 3.18
C LEU A 277 -3.12 16.40 4.50
N HIS A 278 -1.85 16.81 4.49
CA HIS A 278 -1.10 17.43 5.58
C HIS A 278 0.05 18.27 4.99
N ARG A 279 1.10 18.63 5.73
CA ARG A 279 2.26 19.36 5.18
C ARG A 279 3.07 18.49 4.20
N HIS A 280 2.60 18.42 2.96
CA HIS A 280 3.17 17.62 1.88
C HIS A 280 3.03 18.33 0.52
N ALA A 281 3.89 17.99 -0.44
CA ALA A 281 3.91 18.59 -1.78
C ALA A 281 2.52 18.61 -2.46
N THR A 282 1.83 17.46 -2.48
CA THR A 282 0.45 17.32 -3.00
C THR A 282 -0.50 18.36 -2.41
N ALA A 283 -0.49 18.56 -1.09
CA ALA A 283 -1.32 19.55 -0.42
C ALA A 283 -0.97 21.00 -0.81
N PHE A 284 0.32 21.33 -0.90
CA PHE A 284 0.75 22.67 -1.34
C PHE A 284 0.27 23.01 -2.75
N LEU A 285 0.25 22.02 -3.64
CA LEU A 285 -0.19 22.19 -5.03
C LEU A 285 -1.72 22.28 -5.16
N MET A 286 -2.48 21.59 -4.29
CA MET A 286 -3.92 21.42 -4.44
C MET A 286 -4.81 22.22 -3.49
N ALA A 287 -4.29 22.75 -2.38
CA ALA A 287 -5.10 23.37 -1.34
C ALA A 287 -6.09 24.43 -1.89
N GLU A 288 -5.61 25.29 -2.78
CA GLU A 288 -6.44 26.34 -3.39
C GLU A 288 -7.49 25.78 -4.35
N LEU A 289 -7.22 24.65 -5.01
CA LEU A 289 -8.22 23.98 -5.85
C LEU A 289 -9.38 23.47 -5.01
N PHE A 290 -9.09 22.86 -3.85
CA PHE A 290 -10.11 22.38 -2.93
C PHE A 290 -11.00 23.53 -2.43
N GLU A 291 -10.39 24.66 -2.07
CA GLU A 291 -11.09 25.85 -1.58
C GLU A 291 -12.00 26.51 -2.62
N ARG A 292 -11.70 26.35 -3.91
CA ARG A 292 -12.37 27.04 -5.02
C ARG A 292 -13.41 26.21 -5.75
N HIS A 293 -13.72 25.01 -5.29
CA HIS A 293 -14.82 24.24 -5.86
C HIS A 293 -16.13 25.04 -5.84
N ASP A 294 -16.87 25.00 -6.94
CA ASP A 294 -18.18 25.64 -7.04
C ASP A 294 -19.18 24.85 -6.18
N ARG A 295 -19.38 25.31 -4.95
CA ARG A 295 -20.25 24.65 -3.96
C ARG A 295 -21.72 24.61 -4.35
N ALA A 296 -22.16 25.35 -5.38
CA ALA A 296 -23.51 25.21 -5.90
C ALA A 296 -23.67 23.95 -6.78
N ARG A 297 -22.57 23.41 -7.29
CA ARG A 297 -22.55 22.28 -8.22
C ARG A 297 -21.84 21.04 -7.68
N PHE A 298 -20.92 21.23 -6.74
CA PHE A 298 -20.08 20.17 -6.20
C PHE A 298 -20.19 20.11 -4.69
N GLU A 299 -20.19 18.89 -4.18
CA GLU A 299 -20.00 18.56 -2.77
C GLU A 299 -18.69 17.77 -2.66
N THR A 300 -17.82 18.15 -1.74
CA THR A 300 -16.43 17.71 -1.71
C THR A 300 -16.09 17.03 -0.39
N HIS A 301 -15.53 15.84 -0.49
CA HIS A 301 -15.17 15.02 0.67
C HIS A 301 -13.70 14.62 0.58
N ALA A 302 -12.95 14.79 1.66
CA ALA A 302 -11.60 14.28 1.79
C ALA A 302 -11.59 12.95 2.56
N PHE A 303 -10.93 11.93 2.03
CA PHE A 303 -10.67 10.66 2.69
C PHE A 303 -9.17 10.56 2.94
N SER A 304 -8.76 10.89 4.17
CA SER A 304 -7.35 10.96 4.57
C SER A 304 -6.91 9.70 5.30
N TYR A 305 -5.78 9.14 4.88
CA TYR A 305 -5.12 8.02 5.57
C TYR A 305 -3.65 8.29 5.89
N GLY A 306 -3.23 9.56 5.87
CA GLY A 306 -1.92 9.97 6.35
C GLY A 306 -2.03 10.71 7.68
N PRO A 307 -0.89 11.07 8.28
CA PRO A 307 -0.85 11.61 9.62
C PRO A 307 -1.63 12.91 9.75
N ASP A 308 -2.26 13.10 10.91
CA ASP A 308 -2.63 14.43 11.37
C ASP A 308 -1.40 15.05 12.04
N ASP A 309 -0.65 15.84 11.27
CA ASP A 309 0.59 16.47 11.72
C ASP A 309 0.36 17.78 12.49
N GLY A 310 -0.90 18.13 12.78
CA GLY A 310 -1.27 19.38 13.45
C GLY A 310 -0.92 20.66 12.69
N SER A 311 -0.40 20.54 11.46
CA SER A 311 0.14 21.67 10.70
C SER A 311 -0.94 22.67 10.29
N LEU A 312 -0.51 23.89 9.96
CA LEU A 312 -1.40 24.89 9.35
C LEU A 312 -1.99 24.39 8.02
N MET A 313 -1.24 23.57 7.27
CA MET A 313 -1.74 22.98 6.04
C MET A 313 -2.87 21.98 6.31
N ARG A 314 -2.70 21.08 7.28
CA ARG A 314 -3.75 20.14 7.70
C ARG A 314 -5.04 20.88 8.09
N LYS A 315 -4.92 21.89 8.96
CA LYS A 315 -6.05 22.74 9.38
C LYS A 315 -6.72 23.46 8.21
N ARG A 316 -5.93 23.96 7.25
CA ARG A 316 -6.42 24.60 6.01
C ARG A 316 -7.24 23.62 5.18
N LEU A 317 -6.73 22.41 4.96
CA LEU A 317 -7.42 21.37 4.19
C LEU A 317 -8.70 20.92 4.87
N THR A 318 -8.71 20.68 6.19
CA THR A 318 -9.94 20.30 6.93
C THR A 318 -11.09 21.29 6.72
N ARG A 319 -10.78 22.60 6.60
CA ARG A 319 -11.78 23.65 6.33
C ARG A 319 -12.17 23.78 4.85
N ALA A 320 -11.35 23.27 3.94
CA ALA A 320 -11.58 23.41 2.50
C ALA A 320 -12.69 22.47 2.00
N PHE A 321 -12.87 21.30 2.61
CA PHE A 321 -13.85 20.30 2.21
C PHE A 321 -15.18 20.43 2.97
N ASP A 322 -16.27 19.95 2.38
CA ASP A 322 -17.56 19.84 3.06
C ASP A 322 -17.53 18.71 4.11
N SER A 323 -16.69 17.70 3.92
CA SER A 323 -16.37 16.70 4.95
C SER A 323 -14.91 16.26 4.88
N PHE A 324 -14.31 16.02 6.05
CA PHE A 324 -12.95 15.51 6.16
C PHE A 324 -12.96 14.22 7.01
N ILE A 325 -12.74 13.09 6.36
CA ILE A 325 -12.90 11.75 6.94
C ILE A 325 -11.53 11.12 7.15
N ASP A 326 -11.27 10.67 8.36
CA ASP A 326 -10.10 9.87 8.70
C ASP A 326 -10.38 8.38 8.46
N ILE A 327 -9.57 7.76 7.61
CA ILE A 327 -9.63 6.33 7.29
C ILE A 327 -8.29 5.62 7.55
N ARG A 328 -7.41 6.20 8.39
CA ARG A 328 -6.10 5.63 8.75
C ARG A 328 -6.23 4.21 9.31
N ALA A 329 -7.11 4.03 10.30
CA ALA A 329 -7.32 2.75 10.98
C ALA A 329 -8.19 1.75 10.20
N ALA A 330 -8.86 2.19 9.14
CA ALA A 330 -9.72 1.32 8.35
C ALA A 330 -8.88 0.41 7.45
N SER A 331 -9.22 -0.87 7.34
CA SER A 331 -8.71 -1.75 6.27
C SER A 331 -9.11 -1.24 4.87
N PRO A 332 -8.46 -1.68 3.78
CA PRO A 332 -8.84 -1.24 2.43
C PRO A 332 -10.34 -1.44 2.11
N ARG A 333 -10.92 -2.56 2.54
CA ARG A 333 -12.36 -2.85 2.34
C ARG A 333 -13.27 -1.96 3.17
N GLN A 334 -12.92 -1.72 4.44
CA GLN A 334 -13.66 -0.81 5.31
C GLN A 334 -13.60 0.63 4.78
N ALA A 335 -12.42 1.10 4.37
CA ALA A 335 -12.27 2.41 3.76
C ALA A 335 -13.10 2.55 2.48
N ALA A 336 -13.11 1.52 1.62
CA ALA A 336 -13.94 1.51 0.42
C ALA A 336 -15.44 1.55 0.76
N ARG A 337 -15.90 0.83 1.80
CA ARG A 337 -17.29 0.91 2.29
C ARG A 337 -17.63 2.32 2.75
N VAL A 338 -16.80 2.95 3.57
CA VAL A 338 -16.99 4.35 4.02
C VAL A 338 -17.15 5.28 2.82
N ILE A 339 -16.24 5.22 1.83
CA ILE A 339 -16.33 6.03 0.62
C ILE A 339 -17.64 5.77 -0.14
N HIS A 340 -18.05 4.51 -0.27
CA HIS A 340 -19.28 4.13 -0.95
C HIS A 340 -20.54 4.65 -0.24
N ASP A 341 -20.55 4.68 1.08
CA ASP A 341 -21.70 5.12 1.88
C ASP A 341 -21.92 6.64 1.77
N PHE A 342 -20.86 7.42 1.51
CA PHE A 342 -20.94 8.84 1.14
C PHE A 342 -21.56 9.09 -0.24
N LYS A 343 -21.79 8.03 -1.04
CA LYS A 343 -22.32 8.10 -2.42
C LYS A 343 -21.47 8.99 -3.32
N ILE A 344 -20.14 8.84 -3.23
CA ILE A 344 -19.21 9.56 -4.10
C ILE A 344 -19.44 9.19 -5.57
N ASP A 345 -19.63 10.20 -6.42
CA ASP A 345 -19.79 10.04 -7.87
C ASP A 345 -18.41 9.90 -8.54
N ILE A 346 -17.47 10.77 -8.15
CA ILE A 346 -16.12 10.81 -8.69
C ILE A 346 -15.12 10.70 -7.56
N LEU A 347 -14.38 9.59 -7.50
CA LEU A 347 -13.29 9.41 -6.57
C LEU A 347 -11.95 9.73 -7.24
N VAL A 348 -11.22 10.68 -6.68
CA VAL A 348 -9.93 11.14 -7.16
C VAL A 348 -8.84 10.61 -6.24
N ASP A 349 -8.05 9.67 -6.74
CA ASP A 349 -6.82 9.20 -6.13
C ASP A 349 -5.68 10.19 -6.39
N LEU A 350 -5.08 10.69 -5.31
CA LEU A 350 -3.95 11.63 -5.36
C LEU A 350 -2.62 10.95 -5.00
N LYS A 351 -2.55 9.62 -5.00
CA LYS A 351 -1.36 8.88 -4.54
C LYS A 351 -0.76 7.94 -5.56
N GLY A 352 -1.58 7.25 -6.35
CA GLY A 352 -1.12 6.25 -7.31
C GLY A 352 -0.24 5.16 -6.69
N TYR A 353 1.02 5.02 -7.14
CA TYR A 353 2.00 4.07 -6.60
C TYR A 353 3.16 4.72 -5.82
N THR A 354 2.90 5.88 -5.21
CA THR A 354 3.86 6.55 -4.32
C THR A 354 3.88 5.95 -2.91
N GLN A 355 4.77 6.45 -2.05
CA GLN A 355 4.90 6.00 -0.67
C GLN A 355 3.57 6.10 0.10
N HIS A 356 3.29 5.07 0.90
CA HIS A 356 2.06 4.88 1.67
C HIS A 356 0.77 4.80 0.83
N ALA A 357 0.85 4.65 -0.50
CA ALA A 357 -0.35 4.51 -1.32
C ALA A 357 -1.21 3.30 -0.92
N ARG A 358 -2.53 3.43 -1.08
CA ARG A 358 -3.50 2.38 -0.75
C ARG A 358 -4.39 2.02 -1.95
N PRO A 359 -3.80 1.59 -3.10
CA PRO A 359 -4.56 1.29 -4.32
C PRO A 359 -5.59 0.17 -4.14
N GLY A 360 -5.41 -0.70 -3.13
CA GLY A 360 -6.41 -1.70 -2.74
C GLY A 360 -7.79 -1.13 -2.38
N ILE A 361 -7.89 0.14 -1.94
CA ILE A 361 -9.18 0.82 -1.72
C ILE A 361 -9.93 0.99 -3.04
N LEU A 362 -9.23 1.49 -4.07
CA LEU A 362 -9.78 1.75 -5.41
C LEU A 362 -10.17 0.45 -6.13
N ALA A 363 -9.46 -0.64 -5.84
CA ALA A 363 -9.72 -1.94 -6.44
C ALA A 363 -11.10 -2.51 -6.07
N PHE A 364 -11.65 -2.17 -4.89
CA PHE A 364 -13.02 -2.53 -4.53
C PHE A 364 -14.08 -1.74 -5.30
N ARG A 365 -13.68 -0.70 -6.04
CA ARG A 365 -14.53 0.19 -6.82
C ARG A 365 -15.66 0.81 -5.97
N PRO A 366 -15.36 1.63 -4.95
CA PRO A 366 -16.39 2.28 -4.13
C PRO A 366 -17.21 3.37 -4.85
N ALA A 367 -16.67 3.97 -5.92
CA ALA A 367 -17.33 5.00 -6.73
C ALA A 367 -17.45 4.57 -8.22
N PRO A 368 -18.49 5.01 -8.95
CA PRO A 368 -18.68 4.64 -10.35
C PRO A 368 -17.60 5.22 -11.27
N VAL A 369 -17.07 6.41 -10.95
CA VAL A 369 -15.94 7.03 -11.65
C VAL A 369 -14.75 7.15 -10.70
N GLN A 370 -13.59 6.64 -11.13
CA GLN A 370 -12.35 6.71 -10.36
C GLN A 370 -11.24 7.27 -11.25
N VAL A 371 -10.50 8.25 -10.74
CA VAL A 371 -9.48 8.98 -11.49
C VAL A 371 -8.21 9.07 -10.65
N ASN A 372 -7.05 8.76 -11.22
CA ASN A 372 -5.76 9.13 -10.61
C ASN A 372 -5.36 10.53 -11.12
N TYR A 373 -4.94 11.41 -10.22
CA TYR A 373 -4.58 12.79 -10.55
C TYR A 373 -3.45 13.34 -9.67
N LEU A 374 -2.52 14.06 -10.33
CA LEU A 374 -1.44 14.85 -9.77
C LEU A 374 -0.36 14.10 -8.98
N GLY A 375 -0.71 13.47 -7.86
CA GLY A 375 0.30 12.98 -6.90
C GLY A 375 1.11 11.78 -7.37
N TYR A 376 0.73 11.17 -8.50
CA TYR A 376 1.53 10.14 -9.15
C TYR A 376 1.72 10.48 -10.64
N PRO A 377 2.96 10.63 -11.13
CA PRO A 377 3.23 11.02 -12.51
C PRO A 377 3.29 9.82 -13.47
N GLY A 378 2.37 8.86 -13.34
CA GLY A 378 2.38 7.64 -14.15
C GLY A 378 0.99 7.01 -14.32
N THR A 379 0.92 5.95 -15.13
CA THR A 379 -0.31 5.17 -15.31
C THR A 379 -0.50 4.17 -14.16
N MET A 380 -1.76 3.92 -13.79
CA MET A 380 -2.11 2.92 -12.79
C MET A 380 -2.18 1.48 -13.34
N GLY A 381 -2.16 1.30 -14.67
CA GLY A 381 -2.18 -0.04 -15.29
C GLY A 381 -3.44 -0.86 -15.04
N ALA A 382 -4.57 -0.24 -14.65
CA ALA A 382 -5.81 -0.98 -14.45
C ALA A 382 -6.38 -1.46 -15.81
N ALA A 383 -6.47 -2.78 -16.00
CA ALA A 383 -7.05 -3.40 -17.19
C ALA A 383 -8.60 -3.33 -17.17
N SER A 384 -9.20 -3.07 -18.34
CA SER A 384 -10.63 -3.30 -18.59
C SER A 384 -10.94 -4.81 -18.52
N PRO A 385 -12.05 -5.24 -17.90
CA PRO A 385 -12.51 -6.62 -18.00
C PRO A 385 -13.16 -6.83 -19.38
N THR A 386 -12.37 -6.99 -20.44
CA THR A 386 -12.89 -7.39 -21.77
C THR A 386 -11.86 -8.20 -22.55
N THR A 387 -11.65 -9.45 -22.12
CA THR A 387 -11.32 -10.60 -22.99
C THR A 387 -12.08 -11.81 -22.48
N SER A 388 -13.40 -11.69 -22.48
CA SER A 388 -14.35 -12.80 -22.58
C SER A 388 -15.61 -12.19 -23.16
N SER A 389 -15.94 -12.60 -24.38
CA SER A 389 -17.08 -12.17 -25.19
C SER A 389 -18.37 -12.04 -24.38
N VAL A 390 -18.84 -10.81 -24.15
CA VAL A 390 -20.25 -10.48 -23.95
C VAL A 390 -20.49 -9.11 -24.59
N THR A 391 -21.35 -9.10 -25.60
CA THR A 391 -21.89 -7.93 -26.27
C THR A 391 -22.78 -7.12 -25.33
N ASP A 392 -22.31 -5.96 -24.87
CA ASP A 392 -23.16 -4.80 -24.65
C ASP A 392 -22.31 -3.53 -24.64
N GLY A 393 -22.66 -2.60 -25.52
CA GLY A 393 -21.93 -1.37 -25.74
C GLY A 393 -22.32 -0.30 -24.74
N SER A 394 -21.49 -0.05 -23.72
CA SER A 394 -21.36 1.30 -23.15
C SER A 394 -20.19 1.39 -22.17
N ARG A 395 -19.60 2.59 -22.08
CA ARG A 395 -18.71 3.12 -21.02
C ARG A 395 -17.21 3.05 -21.31
N ARG A 396 -16.64 4.22 -21.66
CA ARG A 396 -15.19 4.50 -21.71
C ARG A 396 -14.88 5.66 -20.75
N TRP A 397 -13.86 5.56 -19.88
CA TRP A 397 -13.54 6.60 -18.89
C TRP A 397 -12.03 6.81 -18.67
N CYS A 398 -11.64 8.06 -18.42
CA CYS A 398 -10.33 8.66 -18.72
C CYS A 398 -9.33 8.79 -17.53
N THR A 399 -8.03 8.77 -17.82
CA THR A 399 -6.92 9.26 -16.95
C THR A 399 -5.79 9.86 -17.80
N ASN A 400 -5.11 10.95 -17.38
CA ASN A 400 -3.93 11.48 -18.08
C ASN A 400 -2.98 12.31 -17.17
N PRO A 401 -1.65 12.23 -17.41
CA PRO A 401 -0.81 13.40 -17.67
C PRO A 401 -0.24 13.37 -19.11
N ILE A 402 0.05 14.55 -19.65
CA ILE A 402 0.36 14.78 -21.07
C ILE A 402 1.80 14.38 -21.38
N THR A 403 1.98 13.25 -22.08
CA THR A 403 2.86 13.10 -23.27
C THR A 403 2.54 11.77 -23.99
N ALA A 404 2.45 11.83 -25.31
CA ALA A 404 2.23 10.73 -26.28
C ALA A 404 0.88 9.95 -26.24
N LYS A 405 0.08 10.17 -27.29
CA LYS A 405 -1.29 9.67 -27.54
C LYS A 405 -1.46 8.14 -27.74
N ARG A 406 -0.46 7.28 -27.46
CA ARG A 406 -0.53 5.83 -27.81
C ARG A 406 -0.38 4.85 -26.64
N SER A 407 -0.32 5.32 -25.39
CA SER A 407 0.12 4.49 -24.25
C SER A 407 -0.94 4.24 -23.18
N PHE A 408 -2.19 4.66 -23.41
CA PHE A 408 -3.26 4.61 -22.41
C PHE A 408 -4.36 3.64 -22.80
N SER A 409 -4.87 2.87 -21.85
CA SER A 409 -5.98 1.92 -22.03
C SER A 409 -7.36 2.58 -22.10
N PHE A 410 -7.44 3.93 -22.17
CA PHE A 410 -8.67 4.71 -22.00
C PHE A 410 -8.67 6.04 -22.79
N PRO A 411 -9.84 6.70 -22.98
CA PRO A 411 -9.90 8.02 -23.62
C PRO A 411 -9.22 9.11 -22.78
N ILE A 412 -8.83 10.20 -23.44
CA ILE A 412 -8.09 11.31 -22.85
C ILE A 412 -9.07 12.36 -22.32
N ALA A 413 -8.97 12.75 -21.05
CA ALA A 413 -9.58 13.98 -20.52
C ALA A 413 -8.53 15.10 -20.61
N THR A 414 -8.83 16.19 -21.31
CA THR A 414 -7.87 17.27 -21.57
C THR A 414 -8.08 18.45 -20.61
N SER A 415 -6.99 18.90 -19.98
CA SER A 415 -6.82 20.23 -19.39
C SER A 415 -5.66 20.92 -20.11
N ARG A 416 -5.57 22.26 -20.07
CA ARG A 416 -4.46 22.99 -20.73
C ARG A 416 -3.10 22.73 -20.05
N THR A 417 -3.10 22.43 -18.75
CA THR A 417 -1.95 21.95 -17.95
C THR A 417 -2.47 21.07 -16.81
N THR A 418 -1.73 20.04 -16.41
CA THR A 418 -2.06 19.17 -15.26
C THR A 418 -1.41 19.63 -13.96
N ALA A 419 -0.33 20.42 -14.04
CA ALA A 419 0.31 21.05 -12.90
C ALA A 419 -0.56 22.18 -12.34
N ALA A 420 -0.91 22.09 -11.05
CA ALA A 420 -1.51 23.15 -10.26
C ALA A 420 -0.45 23.68 -9.30
N GLY A 421 -0.25 25.00 -9.21
CA GLY A 421 0.76 25.59 -8.33
C GLY A 421 0.31 26.95 -7.80
N PRO A 422 0.55 27.26 -6.51
CA PRO A 422 0.15 28.52 -5.90
C PRO A 422 1.18 29.63 -6.19
N SER A 423 1.51 29.89 -7.45
CA SER A 423 2.57 30.87 -7.79
C SER A 423 2.12 32.34 -7.71
N ARG A 424 0.86 32.63 -7.40
CA ARG A 424 0.34 34.01 -7.43
C ARG A 424 0.66 34.89 -6.21
N ARG A 425 1.36 34.40 -5.18
CA ARG A 425 1.56 35.16 -3.93
C ARG A 425 2.94 35.07 -3.26
N LYS A 426 4.00 34.61 -3.95
CA LYS A 426 5.33 34.46 -3.31
C LYS A 426 6.47 35.36 -3.80
N THR A 427 6.26 36.26 -4.74
CA THR A 427 7.30 37.25 -5.13
C THR A 427 6.71 38.65 -5.18
N ARG A 428 7.21 39.53 -4.31
CA ARG A 428 6.99 40.98 -4.36
C ARG A 428 8.01 41.53 -5.36
N GLY A 429 7.54 42.35 -6.29
CA GLY A 429 8.39 43.11 -7.23
C GLY A 429 8.51 42.45 -8.59
N ASP A 430 7.45 42.51 -9.40
CA ASP A 430 7.50 42.96 -10.80
C ASP A 430 6.12 42.78 -11.46
N ARG A 431 5.82 43.67 -12.41
CA ARG A 431 4.47 43.92 -12.95
C ARG A 431 3.82 42.63 -13.50
N PRO A 432 2.52 42.39 -13.22
CA PRO A 432 1.85 41.14 -13.59
C PRO A 432 1.51 41.09 -15.09
N VAL A 433 2.06 40.12 -15.82
CA VAL A 433 1.47 39.66 -17.09
C VAL A 433 0.28 38.77 -16.77
N VAL A 434 -0.90 39.21 -17.20
CA VAL A 434 -2.21 38.63 -16.89
C VAL A 434 -2.42 37.29 -17.61
N CYS A 435 -2.58 36.19 -16.87
CA CYS A 435 -3.27 34.99 -17.38
C CYS A 435 -4.55 34.71 -16.56
N ARG A 436 -5.66 35.31 -16.98
CA ARG A 436 -7.00 35.24 -16.33
C ARG A 436 -7.77 33.92 -16.57
N ARG A 437 -7.18 32.87 -17.17
CA ARG A 437 -7.96 31.78 -17.82
C ARG A 437 -7.81 30.35 -17.27
N THR A 438 -7.13 30.10 -16.15
CA THR A 438 -6.92 28.72 -15.64
C THR A 438 -8.15 28.12 -14.92
N ALA A 439 -8.85 28.90 -14.09
CA ALA A 439 -10.03 28.42 -13.35
C ALA A 439 -11.25 28.10 -14.23
N SER A 440 -11.42 28.81 -15.36
CA SER A 440 -12.53 28.56 -16.30
C SER A 440 -12.38 27.28 -17.11
N SER A 441 -11.17 26.69 -17.17
CA SER A 441 -10.90 25.52 -18.02
C SER A 441 -11.34 24.18 -17.42
N ILE A 442 -11.30 24.03 -16.08
CA ILE A 442 -11.74 22.82 -15.38
C ILE A 442 -13.27 22.67 -15.48
N VAL A 443 -13.99 23.80 -15.32
CA VAL A 443 -15.45 23.85 -15.51
C VAL A 443 -15.86 23.54 -16.95
N ALA A 444 -15.04 23.91 -17.94
CA ALA A 444 -15.28 23.61 -19.35
C ALA A 444 -15.07 22.11 -19.68
N SER A 445 -14.03 21.47 -19.12
CA SER A 445 -13.79 20.04 -19.30
C SER A 445 -14.85 19.17 -18.60
N ILE A 446 -15.39 19.61 -17.46
CA ILE A 446 -16.52 18.95 -16.78
C ILE A 446 -17.85 19.20 -17.52
N LYS A 447 -18.06 20.39 -18.10
CA LYS A 447 -19.23 20.67 -18.97
C LYS A 447 -19.23 19.81 -20.24
N ALA A 448 -18.07 19.53 -20.84
CA ALA A 448 -17.98 18.69 -22.04
C ALA A 448 -18.38 17.23 -21.78
N ILE A 449 -18.11 16.71 -20.58
CA ILE A 449 -18.54 15.38 -20.13
C ILE A 449 -20.07 15.36 -19.89
N SER A 450 -20.63 16.43 -19.31
CA SER A 450 -22.08 16.57 -19.08
C SER A 450 -22.90 16.79 -20.37
N CYS A 451 -22.37 17.51 -21.37
CA CYS A 451 -23.06 17.72 -22.65
C CYS A 451 -23.14 16.44 -23.48
N ARG A 452 -22.12 15.56 -23.47
CA ARG A 452 -22.19 14.27 -24.19
C ARG A 452 -23.18 13.29 -23.58
N ALA A 453 -23.50 13.40 -22.29
CA ALA A 453 -24.54 12.59 -21.66
C ALA A 453 -25.96 13.00 -22.11
N ARG A 454 -26.17 14.24 -22.58
CA ARG A 454 -27.48 14.73 -23.07
C ARG A 454 -27.78 14.36 -24.53
N CYS A 455 -26.75 14.13 -25.36
CA CYS A 455 -26.95 13.78 -26.77
C CYS A 455 -27.28 12.29 -27.01
N PHE A 456 -27.20 11.44 -25.98
CA PHE A 456 -27.54 10.01 -26.08
C PHE A 456 -28.92 9.65 -25.50
N SER A 457 -29.70 10.66 -25.06
CA SER A 457 -31.09 10.48 -24.63
C SER A 457 -32.11 11.06 -25.63
N ALA A 458 -31.66 11.38 -26.85
CA ALA A 458 -32.52 11.78 -27.96
C ALA A 458 -31.94 11.13 -29.23
N GLY A 459 -32.46 9.96 -29.57
CA GLY A 459 -32.02 9.11 -30.67
C GLY A 459 -32.42 7.67 -30.42
#